data_AF-A0A7V9FK43-F1
#
_entry.id   AF-A0A7V9FK43-F1
#
_cell.length_a   1.000
_cell.length_b   1.000
_cell.length_c   1.000
_cell.angle_alpha   90.00
_cell.angle_beta   90.00
_cell.angle_gamma   90.00
#
_symmetry.space_group_name_H-M   'P 1'
#
loop_
_entity.id
_entity.type
_entity.pdbx_description
1 polymer ?
#
loop_
_entity_poly.entity_id
_entity_poly.type
_entity_poly.pdbx_seq_one_letter_code
_entity_poly.pdbx_strand_id
1 'polypeptide(L)' 'LATVRVVHGRGTGAVRAAVRDELDGHPLVESCESESADGATLVHLSGH' A
#
# COMPACT_ATOMS: atom_id res chain seq x y z
N LEU A 1 1.36 -12.04 -10.36
CA LEU A 1 0.65 -11.65 -9.12
C LEU A 1 -0.20 -10.43 -9.43
N ALA A 2 -1.44 -10.39 -8.95
CA ALA A 2 -2.30 -9.22 -9.13
C ALA A 2 -1.75 -8.05 -8.28
N THR A 3 -1.79 -6.84 -8.82
CA THR A 3 -1.29 -5.65 -8.13
C THR A 3 -2.36 -4.58 -8.00
N VAL A 4 -2.33 -3.84 -6.89
CA VAL A 4 -3.19 -2.70 -6.62
C VAL A 4 -2.31 -1.51 -6.27
N ARG A 5 -2.63 -0.32 -6.82
CA ARG A 5 -1.95 0.92 -6.47
C ARG A 5 -2.87 1.80 -5.63
N VAL A 6 -2.53 1.96 -4.36
CA VAL A 6 -3.30 2.78 -3.42
C VAL A 6 -2.76 4.20 -3.47
N VAL A 7 -3.44 5.08 -4.21
CA VAL A 7 -3.06 6.49 -4.34
C VAL A 7 -3.63 7.28 -3.16
N HIS A 8 -2.76 7.66 -2.23
CA HIS A 8 -3.14 8.43 -1.03
C HIS A 8 -2.62 9.87 -1.04
N GLY A 9 -1.79 10.24 -2.02
CA GLY A 9 -1.14 11.54 -2.07
C GLY A 9 -0.06 11.70 -1.00
N ARG A 10 0.64 12.83 -1.01
CA ARG A 10 1.79 13.10 -0.11
C ARG A 10 1.34 13.72 1.21
N GLY A 11 0.63 14.85 1.13
CA GLY A 11 0.05 15.56 2.28
C GLY A 11 0.95 15.61 3.51
N THR A 12 0.35 15.44 4.69
CA THR A 12 1.07 15.27 5.97
C THR A 12 1.61 13.86 6.18
N GLY A 13 1.31 12.92 5.27
CA GLY A 13 1.58 11.50 5.45
C GLY A 13 0.60 10.75 6.34
N ALA A 14 -0.43 11.40 6.88
CA ALA A 14 -1.42 10.74 7.76
C ALA A 14 -2.16 9.59 7.06
N VAL A 15 -2.60 9.79 5.80
CA VAL A 15 -3.27 8.73 5.03
C VAL A 15 -2.29 7.61 4.67
N ARG A 16 -1.03 7.94 4.36
CA ARG A 16 0.02 6.93 4.11
C ARG A 16 0.24 6.04 5.33
N ALA A 17 0.28 6.62 6.53
CA ALA A 17 0.41 5.85 7.77
C ALA A 17 -0.79 4.92 7.97
N ALA A 18 -2.02 5.44 7.88
CA ALA A 18 -3.23 4.62 8.02
C ALA A 18 -3.32 3.51 6.97
N VAL A 19 -2.94 3.78 5.72
CA VAL A 19 -2.89 2.77 4.65
C VAL A 19 -1.87 1.68 4.98
N ARG A 20 -0.67 2.03 5.46
CA ARG A 20 0.35 1.04 5.81
C ARG A 20 -0.07 0.19 7.01
N ASP A 21 -0.69 0.79 8.02
CA ASP A 21 -1.21 0.07 9.19
C ASP A 21 -2.30 -0.94 8.79
N GLU A 22 -3.20 -0.57 7.87
CA GLU A 22 -4.24 -1.49 7.36
C GLU A 22 -3.66 -2.62 6.51
N LEU A 23 -2.63 -2.34 5.70
CA LEU A 23 -1.99 -3.34 4.85
C LEU A 23 -1.12 -4.31 5.67
N ASP A 24 -0.63 -3.89 6.84
CA ASP A 24 0.19 -4.71 7.72
C ASP A 24 -0.62 -5.89 8.29
N GLY A 25 -0.29 -7.10 7.84
CA GLY A 25 -0.98 -8.32 8.25
C GLY A 25 -2.31 -8.60 7.53
N HIS A 26 -2.69 -7.82 6.52
CA HIS A 26 -3.91 -8.09 5.77
C HIS A 26 -3.80 -9.41 4.97
N PRO A 27 -4.75 -10.36 5.08
CA PRO A 27 -4.61 -11.74 4.56
C PRO A 27 -4.47 -11.85 3.04
N LEU A 28 -4.95 -10.83 2.31
CA LEU A 28 -4.84 -10.74 0.85
C LEU A 28 -3.54 -10.08 0.36
N VAL A 29 -2.69 -9.56 1.26
CA VAL A 29 -1.47 -8.85 0.92
C VAL A 29 -0.28 -9.79 1.06
N GLU A 30 0.46 -9.99 -0.03
CA GLU A 30 1.72 -10.74 -0.02
C GLU A 30 2.89 -9.80 0.32
N SER A 31 2.90 -8.60 -0.27
CA SER A 31 3.89 -7.56 0.04
C SER A 31 3.38 -6.19 -0.38
N CYS A 32 4.00 -5.14 0.16
CA CYS A 32 3.75 -3.77 -0.27
C CYS A 32 5.02 -2.93 -0.26
N GLU A 33 5.11 -1.99 -1.20
CA GLU A 33 6.22 -1.05 -1.33
C GLU A 33 5.71 0.35 -1.65
N SER A 34 6.52 1.36 -1.30
CA SER A 34 6.16 2.76 -1.54
C SER A 34 6.79 3.25 -2.83
N GLU A 35 6.04 3.99 -3.63
CA GLU A 35 6.60 4.62 -4.83
C GLU A 35 7.62 5.71 -4.46
N SER A 36 8.57 6.01 -5.35
CA SER A 36 9.69 6.95 -5.11
C SER A 36 9.31 8.35 -4.63
N ALA A 37 8.04 8.75 -4.76
CA ALA A 37 7.52 10.05 -4.31
C ALA A 37 6.56 9.95 -3.11
N ASP A 38 6.41 8.77 -2.48
CA ASP A 38 5.51 8.50 -1.35
C ASP A 38 4.04 8.93 -1.59
N GLY A 39 3.63 9.05 -2.85
CA GLY A 39 2.27 9.44 -3.24
C GLY A 39 1.31 8.25 -3.34
N ALA A 40 1.86 7.04 -3.42
CA ALA A 40 1.11 5.81 -3.44
C ALA A 40 1.91 4.66 -2.82
N THR A 41 1.17 3.61 -2.48
CA THR A 41 1.70 2.31 -2.07
C THR A 41 1.30 1.28 -3.12
N LEU A 42 2.27 0.57 -3.68
CA LEU A 42 2.05 -0.58 -4.55
C LEU A 42 1.88 -1.83 -3.68
N VAL A 43 0.79 -2.56 -3.91
CA VAL A 43 0.43 -3.76 -3.15
C VAL A 43 0.45 -4.95 -4.09
N HIS A 44 1.15 -6.01 -3.71
CA HIS A 44 1.14 -7.31 -4.35
C HIS A 44 0.16 -8.19 -3.59
N LEU A 45 -0.88 -8.66 -4.28
CA LEU A 45 -1.89 -9.51 -3.67
C LEU A 45 -1.45 -10.97 -3.70
N SER A 46 -1.72 -11.69 -2.61
CA SER A 46 -1.56 -13.14 -2.57
C SER A 46 -2.52 -13.80 -3.57
N GLY A 47 -2.01 -14.77 -4.33
CA GLY A 47 -2.83 -15.52 -5.28
C GLY A 47 -3.89 -16.37 -4.57
N HIS A 48 -5.12 -16.33 -5.08
CA HIS A 48 -6.15 -17.34 -4.82
C HIS A 48 -6.32 -18.23 -6.05
#